data_AF-A0A7K2YQ56-F1
#
_entry.id   AF-A0A7K2YQ56-F1
#
_cell.length_a   1.000
_cell.length_b   1.000
_cell.length_c   1.000
_cell.angle_alpha   90.00
_cell.angle_beta   90.00
_cell.angle_gamma   90.00
#
_symmetry.space_group_name_H-M   'P 1'
#
loop_
_entity.id
_entity.type
_entity.pdbx_description
1 polymer ?
#
loop_
_entity_poly.entity_id
_entity_poly.type
_entity_poly.pdbx_seq_one_letter_code
_entity_poly.pdbx_strand_id
1 'polypeptide(L)' 'ASLADAVEAGAAGTEATAHHSARRGRSSYLGDRAIGTVDPGAEAVVIWLRAIEESLRPRP' A
#
# COMPACT_ATOMS: atom_id res chain seq x y z
N ALA A 1 -14.44 11.36 -5.37
CA ALA A 1 -13.51 10.45 -4.70
C ALA A 1 -13.66 10.65 -3.20
N SER A 2 -14.06 9.59 -2.50
CA SER A 2 -14.15 9.52 -1.04
C SER A 2 -12.83 9.01 -0.45
N LEU A 3 -12.69 9.04 0.88
CA LEU A 3 -11.54 8.44 1.55
C LEU A 3 -11.59 6.90 1.47
N ALA A 4 -12.78 6.31 1.49
CA ALA A 4 -12.98 4.89 1.23
C ALA A 4 -12.47 4.50 -0.18
N ASP A 5 -12.80 5.30 -1.20
CA ASP A 5 -12.31 5.08 -2.57
C ASP A 5 -10.77 5.12 -2.62
N ALA A 6 -10.14 6.01 -1.82
CA ALA A 6 -8.69 6.13 -1.74
C ALA A 6 -8.03 4.93 -1.03
N VAL A 7 -8.67 4.40 0.03
CA VAL A 7 -8.22 3.17 0.71
C VAL A 7 -8.28 1.99 -0.26
N GLU A 8 -9.38 1.81 -0.98
CA GLU A 8 -9.55 0.71 -1.94
C GLU A 8 -8.55 0.82 -3.11
N ALA A 9 -8.41 2.01 -3.69
CA ALA A 9 -7.44 2.23 -4.76
C ALA A 9 -5.99 2.01 -4.29
N GLY A 10 -5.66 2.44 -3.06
CA GLY A 10 -4.35 2.23 -2.44
C GLY A 10 -4.07 0.75 -2.17
N ALA A 11 -5.06 0.00 -1.68
CA ALA A 11 -4.96 -1.43 -1.44
C ALA A 11 -4.70 -2.19 -2.75
N ALA A 12 -5.52 -1.94 -3.78
CA ALA A 12 -5.34 -2.56 -5.10
C ALA A 12 -3.97 -2.20 -5.73
N GLY A 13 -3.53 -0.95 -5.59
CA GLY A 13 -2.21 -0.51 -6.03
C GLY A 13 -1.08 -1.22 -5.28
N THR A 14 -1.24 -1.45 -3.97
CA THR A 14 -0.27 -2.16 -3.14
C THR A 14 -0.18 -3.63 -3.52
N GLU A 15 -1.30 -4.31 -3.71
CA GLU A 15 -1.31 -5.71 -4.18
C GLU A 15 -0.58 -5.87 -5.52
N ALA A 16 -0.81 -4.96 -6.47
CA ALA A 16 -0.14 -4.99 -7.77
C ALA A 16 1.40 -4.91 -7.66
N THR A 17 1.93 -4.28 -6.61
CA THR A 17 3.39 -4.19 -6.42
C THR A 17 4.08 -5.53 -6.22
N ALA A 18 3.36 -6.56 -5.75
CA ALA A 18 3.91 -7.91 -5.63
C ALA A 18 4.35 -8.50 -6.98
N HIS A 19 3.79 -8.01 -8.09
CA HIS A 19 4.15 -8.45 -9.44
C HIS A 19 5.23 -7.58 -10.10
N HIS A 20 5.73 -6.56 -9.42
CA HIS A 20 6.75 -5.65 -9.97
C HIS A 20 8.16 -6.06 -9.55
N SER A 21 9.10 -5.90 -10.47
CA SER A 21 10.53 -5.92 -10.12
C SER A 21 10.89 -4.61 -9.40
N ALA A 22 11.42 -4.72 -8.18
CA ALA A 22 11.78 -3.55 -7.38
C ALA A 22 13.01 -2.82 -7.98
N ARG A 23 12.81 -1.58 -8.44
CA ARG A 23 13.87 -0.78 -9.10
C ARG A 23 14.53 0.27 -8.19
N ARG A 24 13.98 0.50 -7.00
CA ARG A 24 14.40 1.53 -6.04
C ARG A 24 14.31 1.01 -4.61
N GLY A 25 14.95 1.70 -3.66
CA GLY A 25 14.90 1.38 -2.23
C GLY A 25 15.69 0.13 -1.84
N ARG A 26 15.51 -0.35 -0.60
CA ARG A 26 16.20 -1.57 -0.11
C ARG A 26 15.68 -2.85 -0.75
N SER A 27 14.43 -2.85 -1.22
CA SER A 27 13.83 -4.00 -1.92
C SER A 27 14.55 -4.32 -3.22
N SER A 28 15.17 -3.34 -3.90
CA SER A 28 15.94 -3.60 -5.12
C SER A 28 17.20 -4.44 -4.88
N TYR A 29 17.71 -4.49 -3.64
CA TYR A 29 18.88 -5.31 -3.30
C TYR A 29 18.58 -6.82 -3.37
N LEU A 30 17.31 -7.19 -3.31
CA LEU A 30 16.86 -8.58 -3.37
C LEU A 30 16.70 -9.08 -4.81
N GLY A 31 16.65 -8.19 -5.80
CA GLY A 31 16.38 -8.53 -7.20
C GLY A 31 15.05 -9.29 -7.33
N ASP A 32 15.05 -10.37 -8.10
CA ASP A 32 13.85 -11.19 -8.35
C ASP A 32 13.29 -11.85 -7.09
N ARG A 33 14.07 -11.93 -6.00
CA ARG A 33 13.57 -12.44 -4.70
C ARG A 33 12.55 -11.52 -4.04
N ALA A 34 12.43 -10.27 -4.48
CA ALA A 34 11.37 -9.37 -4.01
C ALA A 34 10.02 -9.65 -4.68
N ILE A 35 10.00 -10.33 -5.84
CA ILE A 35 8.75 -10.66 -6.56
C ILE A 35 7.90 -11.59 -5.68
N GLY A 36 6.60 -11.33 -5.63
CA GLY A 36 5.64 -12.00 -4.76
C GLY A 36 5.46 -11.34 -3.40
N THR A 37 6.24 -10.31 -3.07
CA THR A 37 6.09 -9.50 -1.84
C THR A 37 5.63 -8.11 -2.21
N VAL A 38 4.56 -7.62 -1.58
CA VAL A 38 4.11 -6.23 -1.75
C VAL A 38 5.18 -5.24 -1.27
N ASP A 39 5.23 -4.05 -1.88
CA ASP A 39 6.11 -2.98 -1.43
C ASP A 39 5.68 -2.54 -0.02
N PRO A 40 6.58 -2.63 0.98
CA PRO A 40 6.22 -2.30 2.36
C PRO A 40 5.93 -0.80 2.56
N GLY A 41 6.45 0.07 1.70
CA GLY A 41 6.14 1.49 1.73
C GLY A 41 4.72 1.77 1.26
N ALA A 42 4.28 1.12 0.19
CA ALA A 42 2.90 1.17 -0.28
C ALA A 42 1.92 0.64 0.78
N GLU A 43 2.22 -0.51 1.39
CA GLU A 43 1.43 -1.10 2.48
C GLU A 43 1.30 -0.13 3.68
N ALA A 44 2.40 0.53 4.07
CA ALA A 44 2.37 1.52 5.16
C ALA A 44 1.42 2.70 4.85
N VAL A 45 1.36 3.16 3.60
CA VAL A 45 0.44 4.23 3.19
C VAL A 45 -1.01 3.76 3.29
N VAL A 46 -1.34 2.53 2.89
CA VAL A 46 -2.69 1.96 3.03
C VAL A 46 -3.10 1.89 4.50
N ILE A 47 -2.19 1.45 5.38
CA ILE A 47 -2.43 1.43 6.83
C ILE A 47 -2.75 2.83 7.35
N TRP A 48 -1.99 3.86 6.93
CA TRP A 48 -2.26 5.24 7.33
C TRP A 48 -3.60 5.75 6.81
N LEU A 49 -3.95 5.46 5.55
CA LEU A 49 -5.23 5.87 4.98
C LEU A 49 -6.41 5.25 5.74
N ARG A 50 -6.34 3.97 6.11
CA ARG A 50 -7.34 3.29 6.94
C ARG A 50 -7.47 3.95 8.32
N ALA A 51 -6.35 4.27 8.96
CA ALA A 51 -6.37 4.94 10.26
C ALA A 51 -6.98 6.36 10.18
N ILE A 52 -6.68 7.10 9.12
CA ILE A 52 -7.29 8.42 8.87
C ILE A 52 -8.80 8.27 8.66
N GLU A 53 -9.23 7.30 7.84
CA GLU A 53 -10.64 7.01 7.61
C GLU A 53 -11.40 6.70 8.91
N GLU A 54 -10.82 5.85 9.75
CA GLU A 54 -11.36 5.53 11.06
C GLU A 54 -11.47 6.77 11.95
N SER A 55 -10.43 7.60 12.00
CA SER A 55 -10.40 8.81 12.84
C SER A 55 -11.41 9.88 12.44
N LEU A 56 -11.80 9.91 11.16
CA LEU A 56 -12.76 10.87 10.61
C LEU A 56 -14.20 10.37 10.66
N ARG A 57 -14.42 9.10 11.02
CA ARG A 57 -15.76 8.53 11.15
C ARG A 57 -16.49 9.21 12.33
N PRO A 58 -17.74 9.67 12.15
CA PRO A 58 -18.51 10.25 13.24
C PRO A 58 -18.62 9.26 14.40
N ARG A 59 -18.25 9.68 15.62
CA ARG A 59 -18.59 8.91 16.81
C ARG A 59 -20.10 9.00 17.06
N PRO A 60 -20.74 7.91 17.50
CA PRO A 60 -22.14 7.94 17.90
C PRO A 60 -22.39 8.92 19.05
#